data_AF-A0AA94EHG0-F1
#
_entry.id   AF-A0AA94EHG0-F1
#
_cell.length_a   1.000
_cell.length_b   1.000
_cell.length_c   1.000
_cell.angle_alpha   90.00
_cell.angle_beta   90.00
_cell.angle_gamma   90.00
#
_symmetry.space_group_name_H-M   'P 1'
#
loop_
_entity.id
_entity.type
_entity.pdbx_description
1 polymer ?
#
loop_
_entity_poly.entity_id
_entity_poly.type
_entity_poly.pdbx_seq_one_letter_code
_entity_poly.pdbx_strand_id
1 'polypeptide(L)'
;MKLVTLFALAASGLIAASASAQQLPTPKVGETIDNPQFIGGDRDYKGYQFTKLPEPRAGVDFSERSGEQLLAGTEMVNTLSGKEAYVSGIVSVLMDGTDIDALAQQFGLTVERLYGRLNLALLRAPEGTEMLQLRRDMMAFTGVNNVDIEIVEDIREPHVIK
;
A
#
# COMPACT_ATOMS: atom_id res chain seq x y z
N MET A 1 -1.88 80.81 -31.84
CA MET A 1 -2.96 80.52 -30.87
C MET A 1 -4.16 79.98 -31.61
N LYS A 2 -4.55 78.72 -31.35
CA LYS A 2 -5.90 78.16 -31.52
C LYS A 2 -5.93 76.82 -30.75
N LEU A 3 -6.82 76.75 -29.77
CA LEU A 3 -7.15 75.56 -28.98
C LEU A 3 -8.19 74.71 -29.75
N VAL A 4 -8.12 73.39 -29.62
CA VAL A 4 -9.08 72.50 -28.90
C VAL A 4 -8.88 71.05 -29.39
N THR A 5 -8.85 70.17 -28.39
CA THR A 5 -8.63 68.73 -28.28
C THR A 5 -9.70 67.86 -28.97
N LEU A 6 -9.33 66.62 -29.37
CA LEU A 6 -10.22 65.47 -29.15
C LEU A 6 -9.43 64.15 -28.95
N PHE A 7 -9.88 63.42 -27.93
CA PHE A 7 -9.37 62.13 -27.45
C PHE A 7 -9.67 60.97 -28.41
N ALA A 8 -8.77 59.99 -28.46
CA ALA A 8 -9.13 58.59 -28.66
C ALA A 8 -8.18 57.70 -27.84
N LEU A 9 -8.71 57.13 -26.75
CA LEU A 9 -8.12 56.00 -26.04
C LEU A 9 -8.12 54.78 -26.96
N ALA A 10 -7.01 54.06 -27.05
CA ALA A 10 -7.01 52.65 -27.40
C ALA A 10 -6.53 51.88 -26.18
N ALA A 11 -7.49 51.21 -25.53
CA ALA A 11 -7.31 50.46 -24.30
C ALA A 11 -6.65 49.11 -24.54
N SER A 12 -5.90 48.71 -23.52
CA SER A 12 -5.25 47.44 -23.22
C SER A 12 -6.07 46.20 -23.57
N GLY A 13 -5.43 45.23 -24.22
CA GLY A 13 -5.92 43.86 -24.35
C GLY A 13 -4.86 42.87 -23.87
N LEU A 14 -4.63 42.78 -22.56
CA LEU A 14 -3.94 41.65 -21.94
C LEU A 14 -4.98 40.55 -21.72
N ILE A 15 -4.95 39.50 -22.53
CA ILE A 15 -5.75 38.30 -22.29
C ILE A 15 -5.04 37.51 -21.20
N ALA A 16 -5.52 37.66 -19.97
CA ALA A 16 -5.17 36.79 -18.86
C ALA A 16 -5.84 35.42 -19.10
N ALA A 17 -5.05 34.40 -19.46
CA ALA A 17 -5.50 33.02 -19.41
C ALA A 17 -5.61 32.60 -17.94
N SER A 18 -6.83 32.64 -17.39
CA SER A 18 -7.14 32.04 -16.10
C SER A 18 -7.07 30.52 -16.25
N ALA A 19 -5.97 29.93 -15.80
CA ALA A 19 -5.90 28.49 -15.55
C ALA A 19 -6.84 28.15 -14.39
N SER A 20 -8.03 27.63 -14.71
CA SER A 20 -8.89 27.00 -13.72
C SER A 20 -8.25 25.68 -13.30
N ALA A 21 -7.50 25.68 -12.19
CA ALA A 21 -7.13 24.45 -11.52
C ALA A 21 -8.42 23.72 -11.13
N GLN A 22 -8.69 22.57 -11.75
CA GLN A 22 -9.78 21.70 -11.36
C GLN A 22 -9.53 21.25 -9.92
N GLN A 23 -10.38 21.72 -9.01
CA GLN A 23 -10.37 21.31 -7.62
C GLN A 23 -10.67 19.81 -7.57
N LEU A 24 -9.70 19.02 -7.11
CA LEU A 24 -9.89 17.60 -6.86
C LEU A 24 -11.08 17.44 -5.91
N PRO A 25 -12.00 16.49 -6.17
CA PRO A 25 -13.14 16.27 -5.30
C PRO A 25 -12.64 15.94 -3.89
N THR A 26 -13.11 16.70 -2.89
CA THR A 26 -12.81 16.45 -1.48
C THR A 26 -13.33 15.06 -1.12
N PRO A 27 -12.52 14.18 -0.50
CA PRO A 27 -13.00 12.88 -0.04
C PRO A 27 -14.19 13.10 0.91
N LYS A 28 -15.30 12.39 0.68
CA LYS A 28 -16.38 12.35 1.67
C LYS A 28 -15.82 11.69 2.92
N VAL A 29 -15.78 12.44 4.01
CA VAL A 29 -15.53 11.91 5.36
C VAL A 29 -16.66 10.92 5.63
N GLY A 30 -16.36 9.62 5.55
CA GLY A 30 -17.28 8.55 5.91
C GLY A 30 -17.67 8.70 7.39
N GLU A 31 -18.94 8.47 7.67
CA GLU A 31 -19.47 8.43 9.03
C GLU A 31 -18.60 7.56 9.93
N THR A 32 -18.25 8.10 11.09
CA THR A 32 -17.54 7.39 12.15
C THR A 32 -18.37 6.20 12.60
N ILE A 33 -17.95 4.99 12.20
CA ILE A 33 -18.38 3.77 12.87
C ILE A 33 -17.68 3.76 14.23
N ASP A 34 -18.40 4.13 15.27
CA ASP A 34 -17.98 3.98 16.66
C ASP A 34 -17.90 2.48 16.98
N ASN A 35 -16.72 1.89 16.78
CA ASN A 35 -16.37 0.61 17.39
C ASN A 35 -15.09 0.80 18.22
N PRO A 36 -15.20 1.02 19.54
CA PRO A 36 -14.07 1.40 20.37
C PRO A 36 -13.38 0.16 20.93
N GLN A 37 -12.59 -0.54 20.11
CA GLN A 37 -11.47 -1.37 20.56
C GLN A 37 -10.43 -1.48 19.45
N PHE A 38 -9.48 -0.54 19.40
CA PHE A 38 -8.34 -0.71 18.53
C PHE A 38 -7.08 -0.11 19.15
N ILE A 39 -6.10 -0.98 19.41
CA ILE A 39 -4.74 -0.63 19.79
C ILE A 39 -3.84 -1.15 18.65
N GLY A 40 -3.46 -0.30 17.70
CA GLY A 40 -2.40 -0.67 16.76
C GLY A 40 -2.24 0.10 15.45
N GLY A 41 -1.30 1.05 15.40
CA GLY A 41 -0.63 1.49 14.18
C GLY A 41 -1.34 2.49 13.25
N ASP A 42 -0.54 3.14 12.40
CA ASP A 42 -1.02 4.03 11.34
C ASP A 42 -1.94 3.23 10.39
N ARG A 43 -3.10 3.80 10.05
CA ARG A 43 -4.20 3.11 9.33
C ARG A 43 -3.93 2.84 7.84
N ASP A 44 -2.73 3.18 7.39
CA ASP A 44 -2.36 3.19 5.99
C ASP A 44 -1.04 2.43 5.78
N TYR A 45 -0.93 1.69 4.67
CA TYR A 45 0.31 1.05 4.23
C TYR A 45 0.44 1.13 2.72
N LYS A 46 1.57 1.65 2.19
CA LYS A 46 1.83 1.76 0.73
C LYS A 46 0.66 2.34 -0.10
N GLY A 47 -0.12 3.27 0.45
CA GLY A 47 -1.30 3.85 -0.23
C GLY A 47 -2.57 3.01 -0.15
N TYR A 48 -2.60 2.00 0.73
CA TYR A 48 -3.79 1.23 1.09
C TYR A 48 -4.30 1.63 2.47
N GLN A 49 -5.61 1.80 2.61
CA GLN A 49 -6.27 2.06 3.88
C GLN A 49 -6.88 0.77 4.43
N PHE A 50 -6.69 0.50 5.72
CA PHE A 50 -7.21 -0.71 6.34
C PHE A 50 -8.73 -0.64 6.55
N THR A 51 -9.42 -1.69 6.12
CA THR A 51 -10.88 -1.83 6.30
C THR A 51 -11.23 -2.85 7.37
N LYS A 52 -10.46 -3.94 7.47
CA LYS A 52 -10.65 -4.96 8.50
C LYS A 52 -9.34 -5.69 8.79
N LEU A 53 -9.04 -5.84 10.08
CA LEU A 53 -7.84 -6.52 10.56
C LEU A 53 -8.21 -7.92 11.07
N PRO A 54 -7.43 -8.96 10.74
CA PRO A 54 -7.62 -10.30 11.28
C PRO A 54 -7.13 -10.36 12.74
N GLU A 55 -7.50 -11.44 13.43
CA GLU A 55 -6.96 -11.70 14.77
C GLU A 55 -5.46 -11.98 14.70
N PRO A 56 -4.66 -11.42 15.62
CA PRO A 56 -3.24 -11.73 15.72
C PRO A 56 -3.03 -13.23 15.98
N ARG A 57 -2.02 -13.82 15.34
CA ARG A 57 -1.59 -15.17 15.70
C ARG A 57 -1.08 -15.19 17.15
N ALA A 58 -1.31 -16.30 17.85
CA ALA A 58 -0.81 -16.50 19.22
C ALA A 58 0.69 -16.17 19.33
N GLY A 59 1.04 -15.29 20.29
CA GLY A 59 2.41 -14.81 20.50
C GLY A 59 2.76 -13.50 19.80
N VAL A 60 1.84 -12.94 18.99
CA VAL A 60 1.97 -11.59 18.45
C VAL A 60 1.30 -10.61 19.42
N ASP A 61 2.11 -9.84 20.15
CA ASP A 61 1.64 -8.81 21.07
C ASP A 61 1.76 -7.42 20.44
N PHE A 62 0.62 -6.74 20.32
CA PHE A 62 0.50 -5.39 19.78
C PHE A 62 0.39 -4.31 20.86
N SER A 63 0.29 -4.70 22.14
CA SER A 63 0.04 -3.79 23.25
C SER A 63 1.15 -2.75 23.46
N GLU A 64 2.39 -3.09 23.08
CA GLU A 64 3.56 -2.21 23.24
C GLU A 64 4.02 -1.51 21.95
N ARG A 65 3.36 -1.74 20.81
CA ARG A 65 3.86 -1.28 19.50
C ARG A 65 3.06 -0.10 18.95
N SER A 66 3.65 1.10 19.03
CA SER A 66 3.25 2.26 18.23
C SER A 66 3.97 2.23 16.87
N GLY A 67 3.33 1.72 15.83
CA GLY A 67 3.86 1.73 14.46
C GLY A 67 2.95 0.96 13.51
N GLU A 68 3.22 1.04 12.20
CA GLU A 68 2.50 0.28 11.16
C GLU A 68 2.41 -1.20 11.53
N GLN A 69 1.18 -1.75 11.54
CA GLN A 69 0.92 -3.16 11.77
C GLN A 69 0.29 -3.73 10.50
N LEU A 70 0.85 -4.80 9.96
CA LEU A 70 0.33 -5.41 8.75
C LEU A 70 0.19 -6.91 8.94
N LEU A 71 -1.02 -7.36 9.22
CA LEU A 71 -1.30 -8.78 9.40
C LEU A 71 -1.56 -9.47 8.06
N ALA A 72 -1.09 -10.71 7.93
CA ALA A 72 -1.55 -11.60 6.86
C ALA A 72 -3.07 -11.78 6.97
N GLY A 73 -3.80 -11.49 5.89
CA GLY A 73 -5.27 -11.50 5.87
C GLY A 73 -5.93 -10.13 6.10
N THR A 74 -5.17 -9.06 6.35
CA THR A 74 -5.75 -7.70 6.44
C THR A 74 -6.46 -7.33 5.16
N GLU A 75 -7.75 -6.98 5.26
CA GLU A 75 -8.54 -6.40 4.20
C GLU A 75 -8.31 -4.88 4.16
N MET A 76 -8.20 -4.35 2.95
CA MET A 76 -7.81 -2.99 2.68
C MET A 76 -8.54 -2.44 1.45
N VAL A 77 -8.41 -1.14 1.24
CA VAL A 77 -8.83 -0.46 0.01
C VAL A 77 -7.70 0.42 -0.49
N ASN A 78 -7.40 0.36 -1.78
CA ASN A 78 -6.44 1.28 -2.39
C ASN A 78 -7.01 2.70 -2.40
N THR A 79 -6.27 3.65 -1.83
CA THR A 79 -6.72 5.04 -1.66
C THR A 79 -6.83 5.82 -2.97
N LEU A 80 -6.12 5.39 -4.03
CA LEU A 80 -6.17 5.98 -5.36
C LEU A 80 -7.27 5.37 -6.23
N SER A 81 -7.37 4.03 -6.26
CA SER A 81 -8.29 3.33 -7.16
C SER A 81 -9.65 3.02 -6.54
N GLY A 82 -9.76 3.04 -5.21
CA GLY A 82 -10.94 2.63 -4.45
C GLY A 82 -11.23 1.13 -4.49
N LYS A 83 -10.32 0.32 -5.05
CA LYS A 83 -10.50 -1.13 -5.18
C LYS A 83 -10.16 -1.85 -3.88
N GLU A 84 -10.92 -2.91 -3.62
CA GLU A 84 -10.63 -3.84 -2.53
C GLU A 84 -9.28 -4.52 -2.75
N ALA A 85 -8.55 -4.67 -1.66
CA ALA A 85 -7.26 -5.30 -1.62
C ALA A 85 -7.10 -6.10 -0.32
N TYR A 86 -6.15 -7.03 -0.29
CA TYR A 86 -5.81 -7.74 0.94
C TYR A 86 -4.34 -8.14 0.99
N VAL A 87 -3.82 -8.28 2.21
CA VAL A 87 -2.48 -8.83 2.46
C VAL A 87 -2.55 -10.34 2.33
N SER A 88 -1.95 -10.90 1.28
CA SER A 88 -2.16 -12.32 0.94
C SER A 88 -1.46 -13.30 1.89
N GLY A 89 -0.56 -12.80 2.74
CA GLY A 89 0.36 -13.61 3.53
C GLY A 89 1.55 -14.14 2.71
N ILE A 90 1.67 -13.83 1.42
CA ILE A 90 2.84 -14.20 0.62
C ILE A 90 3.93 -13.14 0.78
N VAL A 91 5.17 -13.62 0.96
CA VAL A 91 6.39 -12.83 0.78
C VAL A 91 7.19 -13.34 -0.42
N SER A 92 7.65 -12.40 -1.24
CA SER A 92 8.62 -12.65 -2.30
C SER A 92 10.03 -12.46 -1.74
N VAL A 93 10.84 -13.51 -1.79
CA VAL A 93 12.17 -13.55 -1.16
C VAL A 93 13.23 -13.75 -2.24
N LEU A 94 14.12 -12.77 -2.39
CA LEU A 94 15.33 -12.91 -3.19
C LEU A 94 16.44 -13.48 -2.31
N MET A 95 17.06 -14.56 -2.77
CA MET A 95 18.02 -15.34 -1.99
C MET A 95 19.38 -15.39 -2.69
N ASP A 96 20.40 -15.74 -1.91
CA ASP A 96 21.72 -16.11 -2.42
C ASP A 96 22.22 -17.36 -1.70
N GLY A 97 22.25 -18.50 -2.40
CA GLY A 97 22.77 -19.77 -1.88
C GLY A 97 22.02 -20.39 -0.69
N THR A 98 20.88 -19.83 -0.29
CA THR A 98 20.09 -20.30 0.86
C THR A 98 19.20 -21.48 0.49
N ASP A 99 19.17 -22.51 1.36
CA ASP A 99 18.18 -23.58 1.29
C ASP A 99 16.79 -23.03 1.68
N ILE A 100 15.88 -23.03 0.72
CA ILE A 100 14.55 -22.45 0.88
C ILE A 100 13.67 -23.25 1.85
N ASP A 101 13.82 -24.57 1.90
CA ASP A 101 13.01 -25.40 2.78
C ASP A 101 13.43 -25.17 4.25
N ALA A 102 14.74 -25.04 4.48
CA ALA A 102 15.28 -24.67 5.79
C ALA A 102 14.84 -23.26 6.22
N LEU A 103 14.89 -22.28 5.30
CA LEU A 103 14.43 -20.92 5.57
C LEU A 103 12.94 -20.90 5.91
N ALA A 104 12.10 -21.57 5.10
CA ALA A 104 10.67 -21.65 5.34
C ALA A 104 10.37 -22.31 6.69
N GLN A 105 11.05 -23.41 7.03
CA GLN A 105 10.90 -24.07 8.33
C GLN A 105 11.29 -23.15 9.50
N GLN A 106 12.41 -22.41 9.39
CA GLN A 106 12.88 -21.51 10.43
C GLN A 106 11.86 -20.40 10.76
N PHE A 107 11.19 -19.87 9.74
CA PHE A 107 10.21 -18.80 9.90
C PHE A 107 8.77 -19.32 10.02
N GLY A 108 8.56 -20.64 10.02
CA GLY A 108 7.22 -21.25 10.08
C GLY A 108 6.34 -20.91 8.88
N LEU A 109 6.96 -20.82 7.70
CA LEU A 109 6.34 -20.51 6.41
C LEU A 109 6.19 -21.78 5.56
N THR A 110 5.32 -21.72 4.57
CA THR A 110 5.19 -22.75 3.53
C THR A 110 5.78 -22.27 2.21
N VAL A 111 6.50 -23.12 1.49
CA VAL A 111 6.97 -22.80 0.14
C VAL A 111 5.82 -22.92 -0.86
N GLU A 112 5.38 -21.79 -1.42
CA GLU A 112 4.36 -21.75 -2.47
C GLU A 112 4.97 -22.00 -3.84
N ARG A 113 6.13 -21.40 -4.10
CA ARG A 113 6.82 -21.52 -5.38
C ARG A 113 8.29 -21.16 -5.28
N LEU A 114 9.11 -21.87 -6.06
CA LEU A 114 10.53 -21.56 -6.23
C LEU A 114 10.84 -21.27 -7.71
N TYR A 115 11.48 -20.13 -7.96
CA TYR A 115 12.02 -19.73 -9.25
C TYR A 115 13.55 -19.74 -9.17
N GLY A 116 14.15 -20.94 -9.23
CA GLY A 116 15.59 -21.12 -9.02
C GLY A 116 16.49 -20.31 -9.97
N ARG A 117 16.05 -20.04 -11.21
CA ARG A 117 16.80 -19.20 -12.17
C ARG A 117 16.87 -17.72 -11.77
N LEU A 118 15.94 -17.26 -10.94
CA LEU A 118 15.83 -15.88 -10.48
C LEU A 118 16.29 -15.74 -9.02
N ASN A 119 16.72 -16.84 -8.39
CA ASN A 119 16.93 -16.94 -6.95
C ASN A 119 15.76 -16.34 -6.15
N LEU A 120 14.53 -16.57 -6.61
CA LEU A 120 13.31 -16.00 -6.05
C LEU A 120 12.43 -17.12 -5.51
N ALA A 121 11.93 -16.98 -4.29
CA ALA A 121 10.92 -17.86 -3.72
C ALA A 121 9.69 -17.05 -3.28
N LEU A 122 8.53 -17.68 -3.41
CA LEU A 122 7.28 -17.21 -2.81
C LEU A 122 7.01 -18.09 -1.59
N LEU A 123 6.94 -17.47 -0.43
CA LEU A 123 6.66 -18.14 0.83
C LEU A 123 5.36 -17.61 1.42
N ARG A 124 4.51 -18.50 1.93
CA ARG A 124 3.27 -18.15 2.60
C ARG A 124 3.43 -18.19 4.11
N ALA A 125 3.11 -17.08 4.75
CA ALA A 125 2.89 -16.97 6.17
C ALA A 125 1.46 -17.41 6.54
N PRO A 126 1.27 -18.01 7.72
CA PRO A 126 -0.06 -18.24 8.27
C PRO A 126 -0.83 -16.93 8.46
N GLU A 127 -2.16 -17.00 8.41
CA GLU A 127 -3.04 -15.86 8.70
C GLU A 127 -2.77 -15.27 10.09
N GLY A 128 -2.90 -13.95 10.23
CA GLY A 128 -2.60 -13.23 11.48
C GLY A 128 -1.11 -13.09 11.80
N THR A 129 -0.20 -13.47 10.90
CA THR A 129 1.24 -13.20 11.04
C THR A 129 1.54 -11.71 10.84
N GLU A 130 2.39 -11.12 11.69
CA GLU A 130 2.87 -9.73 11.53
C GLU A 130 3.91 -9.66 10.41
N MET A 131 3.48 -9.21 9.24
CA MET A 131 4.24 -9.30 7.99
C MET A 131 5.42 -8.32 7.96
N LEU A 132 5.32 -7.17 8.63
CA LEU A 132 6.43 -6.20 8.66
C LEU A 132 7.58 -6.71 9.54
N GLN A 133 7.27 -7.35 10.67
CA GLN A 133 8.25 -8.04 11.51
C GLN A 133 8.88 -9.20 10.76
N LEU A 134 8.06 -10.07 10.15
CA LEU A 134 8.55 -11.17 9.33
C LEU A 134 9.55 -10.67 8.29
N ARG A 135 9.19 -9.61 7.55
CA ARG A 135 10.09 -8.98 6.58
C ARG A 135 11.39 -8.50 7.22
N ARG A 136 11.35 -7.79 8.35
CA ARG A 136 12.55 -7.30 9.04
C ARG A 136 13.46 -8.45 9.48
N ASP A 137 12.89 -9.51 10.04
CA ASP A 137 13.65 -10.64 10.56
C ASP A 137 14.27 -11.46 9.42
N MET A 138 13.55 -11.65 8.32
CA MET A 138 14.08 -12.31 7.13
C MET A 138 15.16 -11.48 6.45
N MET A 139 15.03 -10.15 6.40
CA MET A 139 16.08 -9.26 5.87
C MET A 139 17.36 -9.28 6.71
N ALA A 140 17.29 -9.69 7.98
CA ALA A 140 18.46 -9.87 8.84
C ALA A 140 19.11 -11.25 8.67
N PHE A 141 18.49 -12.17 7.92
CA PHE A 141 19.00 -13.52 7.72
C PHE A 141 20.08 -13.55 6.62
N THR A 142 21.21 -14.21 6.91
CA THR A 142 22.30 -14.37 5.95
C THR A 142 21.83 -15.13 4.70
N GLY A 143 22.06 -14.56 3.52
CA GLY A 143 21.65 -15.16 2.24
C GLY A 143 20.22 -14.80 1.81
N VAL A 144 19.57 -13.86 2.50
CA VAL A 144 18.39 -13.14 2.00
C VAL A 144 18.81 -11.75 1.55
N ASN A 145 18.56 -11.44 0.28
CA ASN A 145 18.91 -10.16 -0.34
C ASN A 145 17.76 -9.15 -0.28
N ASN A 146 16.53 -9.63 -0.44
CA ASN A 146 15.35 -8.78 -0.38
C ASN A 146 14.10 -9.58 -0.01
N VAL A 147 13.13 -8.89 0.59
CA VAL A 147 11.82 -9.42 0.94
C VAL A 147 10.76 -8.37 0.65
N ASP A 148 9.76 -8.72 -0.15
CA ASP A 148 8.57 -7.89 -0.40
C ASP A 148 7.29 -8.63 0.01
N ILE A 149 6.34 -7.88 0.57
CA ILE A 149 5.06 -8.38 1.05
C ILE A 149 4.02 -8.17 -0.05
N GLU A 150 3.33 -9.25 -0.45
CA GLU A 150 2.32 -9.19 -1.49
C GLU A 150 1.01 -8.59 -0.96
N ILE A 151 0.52 -7.59 -1.71
CA ILE A 151 -0.84 -7.07 -1.59
C ILE A 151 -1.55 -7.42 -2.89
N VAL A 152 -2.69 -8.07 -2.78
CA VAL A 152 -3.51 -8.46 -3.93
C VAL A 152 -4.67 -7.50 -4.04
N GLU A 153 -4.83 -6.87 -5.20
CA GLU A 153 -5.97 -5.99 -5.52
C GLU A 153 -6.96 -6.71 -6.43
N ASP A 154 -8.26 -6.51 -6.22
CA ASP A 154 -9.29 -6.96 -7.15
C ASP A 154 -9.35 -6.03 -8.37
N ILE A 155 -8.41 -6.22 -9.29
CA ILE A 155 -8.39 -5.56 -10.59
C ILE A 155 -9.41 -6.25 -11.51
N ARG A 156 -10.72 -6.12 -11.25
CA ARG A 156 -11.73 -6.75 -12.10
C ARG A 156 -11.56 -6.41 -13.59
N GLU A 157 -11.33 -7.50 -14.31
CA GLU A 157 -11.41 -7.87 -15.73
C GLU A 157 -10.62 -7.13 -16.82
N PRO A 158 -9.99 -7.89 -17.76
CA PRO A 158 -9.38 -7.32 -18.95
C PRO A 158 -10.45 -6.58 -19.77
N HIS A 159 -10.13 -5.37 -20.22
CA HIS A 159 -10.95 -4.70 -21.23
C HIS A 159 -10.97 -5.56 -22.50
N VAL A 160 -12.05 -6.32 -22.71
CA VAL A 160 -12.33 -6.93 -24.00
C VAL A 160 -12.78 -5.80 -24.92
N ILE A 161 -11.86 -5.29 -25.75
CA ILE A 161 -12.23 -4.46 -26.89
C ILE A 161 -13.04 -5.39 -27.82
N LYS A 162 -14.36 -5.16 -27.89
CA LYS A 162 -15.23 -5.77 -28.89
C LYS A 162 -15.12 -5.03 -30.21
#